data_AF-A0A0U1L4V0-F1
#
_entry.id   AF-A0A0U1L4V0-F1
#
_cell.length_a   1.000
_cell.length_b   1.000
_cell.length_c   1.000
_cell.angle_alpha   90.00
_cell.angle_beta   90.00
_cell.angle_gamma   90.00
#
_symmetry.space_group_name_H-M   'P 1'
#
loop_
_entity.id
_entity.type
_entity.pdbx_description
1 polymer ?
#
loop_
_entity_poly.entity_id
_entity_poly.type
_entity_poly.pdbx_seq_one_letter_code
_entity_poly.pdbx_strand_id
1 'polypeptide(L)'
;MLREVGRKNTTSSYMWVYSSGQYSQYPIRLFEYQPGRSGSYPQKFLKGFQGFLHSDAYSGYNKVPGVTRCFCWAHQRRYFVDALPKDIKDPAATIASQGIEYCNKLFEIERKLKDLCDEERKTERLKHEKPVLDAFWAWIESVRGSILPKSKLADAVKYALNHKEGLMNYLQDGNCSISNNLIENSIRPFTVGRRNWLFSGSPKGATASAVVYSIVETAKVNGLNPYKYLKFIFSELPGVQFGQHPEFLEDYLPWNPEVQKLCK
;
A
#
# COMPACT_ATOMS: atom_id res chain seq x y z
N MET A 1 -5.57 -1.23 24.73
CA MET A 1 -5.45 -2.66 25.09
C MET A 1 -6.75 -3.34 24.73
N LEU A 2 -6.72 -4.42 23.94
CA LEU A 2 -7.93 -5.13 23.52
C LEU A 2 -8.18 -6.33 24.44
N ARG A 3 -9.43 -6.51 24.90
CA ARG A 3 -9.89 -7.64 25.70
C ARG A 3 -10.23 -8.83 24.81
N GLU A 4 -9.19 -9.45 24.26
CA GLU A 4 -9.32 -10.66 23.45
C GLU A 4 -9.40 -11.92 24.33
N VAL A 5 -10.36 -12.81 24.06
CA VAL A 5 -10.48 -14.07 24.77
C VAL A 5 -9.22 -14.91 24.51
N GLY A 6 -8.57 -15.37 25.58
CA GLY A 6 -7.36 -16.19 25.48
C GLY A 6 -6.06 -15.45 25.15
N ARG A 7 -6.04 -14.10 25.13
CA ARG A 7 -4.82 -13.32 24.90
C ARG A 7 -4.61 -12.25 25.97
N LYS A 8 -3.34 -11.99 26.30
CA LYS A 8 -2.98 -10.89 27.20
C LYS A 8 -3.36 -9.56 26.55
N ASN A 9 -3.89 -8.64 27.34
CA ASN A 9 -4.29 -7.30 26.91
C ASN A 9 -3.13 -6.40 26.42
N THR A 10 -1.88 -6.81 26.67
CA THR A 10 -0.63 -6.20 26.17
C THR A 10 -0.20 -6.73 24.80
N THR A 11 -0.86 -7.76 24.27
CA THR A 11 -0.48 -8.36 22.99
C THR A 11 -0.81 -7.44 21.83
N SER A 12 0.11 -7.31 20.87
CA SER A 12 -0.12 -6.54 19.65
C SER A 12 -1.20 -7.19 18.78
N SER A 13 -2.11 -6.35 18.30
CA SER A 13 -3.09 -6.66 17.26
C SER A 13 -2.94 -5.65 16.12
N TYR A 14 -3.45 -6.01 14.94
CA TYR A 14 -3.11 -5.33 13.70
C TYR A 14 -4.37 -4.89 12.97
N MET A 15 -4.33 -3.66 12.46
CA MET A 15 -5.28 -3.20 11.46
C MET A 15 -4.61 -3.41 10.10
N TRP A 16 -5.09 -4.40 9.36
CA TRP A 16 -4.70 -4.62 7.98
C TRP A 16 -5.45 -3.64 7.10
N VAL A 17 -4.79 -3.14 6.06
CA VAL A 17 -5.41 -2.24 5.09
C VAL A 17 -5.14 -2.76 3.70
N TYR A 18 -6.20 -2.90 2.93
CA TYR A 18 -6.20 -3.31 1.54
C TYR A 18 -6.73 -2.18 0.69
N SER A 19 -6.18 -2.02 -0.50
CA SER A 19 -6.57 -0.95 -1.40
C SER A 19 -6.48 -1.41 -2.84
N SER A 20 -7.37 -0.86 -3.67
CA SER A 20 -7.16 -0.85 -5.11
C SER A 20 -5.88 -0.07 -5.47
N GLY A 21 -5.33 -0.32 -6.66
CA GLY A 21 -4.19 0.41 -7.20
C GLY A 21 -4.47 1.91 -7.37
N GLN A 22 -3.40 2.71 -7.50
CA GLN A 22 -3.49 4.17 -7.69
C GLN A 22 -4.31 4.57 -8.92
N TYR A 23 -4.27 3.76 -9.97
CA TYR A 23 -4.94 4.02 -11.26
C TYR A 23 -6.28 3.29 -11.41
N SER A 24 -6.80 2.70 -10.32
CA SER A 24 -8.10 2.02 -10.34
C SER A 24 -9.23 3.00 -10.64
N GLN A 25 -10.11 2.65 -11.59
CA GLN A 25 -11.33 3.41 -11.87
C GLN A 25 -12.23 3.53 -10.64
N TYR A 26 -12.29 2.46 -9.84
CA TYR A 26 -13.06 2.40 -8.60
C TYR A 26 -12.09 2.33 -7.43
N PRO A 27 -11.70 3.46 -6.82
CA PRO A 27 -10.77 3.46 -5.72
C PRO A 27 -11.43 2.92 -4.45
N ILE A 28 -10.85 1.90 -3.85
CA ILE A 28 -11.38 1.24 -2.64
C ILE A 28 -10.32 1.23 -1.54
N ARG A 29 -10.75 1.45 -0.28
CA ARG A 29 -9.93 1.30 0.92
C ARG A 29 -10.66 0.42 1.93
N LEU A 30 -10.13 -0.75 2.22
CA LEU A 30 -10.69 -1.70 3.17
C LEU A 30 -9.77 -1.86 4.36
N PHE A 31 -10.34 -1.83 5.56
CA PHE A 31 -9.67 -2.05 6.82
C PHE A 31 -10.18 -3.36 7.42
N GLU A 32 -9.26 -4.18 7.92
CA GLU A 32 -9.59 -5.43 8.58
C GLU A 32 -8.82 -5.55 9.89
N TYR A 33 -9.56 -5.73 10.99
CA TYR A 33 -8.96 -6.03 12.27
C TYR A 33 -8.54 -7.50 12.33
N GLN A 34 -7.30 -7.77 12.72
CA GLN A 34 -6.82 -9.12 13.02
C GLN A 34 -5.99 -9.18 14.30
N PRO A 35 -6.07 -10.29 15.05
CA PRO A 35 -5.29 -10.47 16.28
C PRO A 35 -3.78 -10.55 16.01
N GLY A 36 -3.33 -10.83 14.78
CA GLY A 36 -1.91 -10.99 14.50
C GLY A 36 -1.47 -10.47 13.13
N ARG A 37 -0.18 -10.66 12.86
CA ARG A 37 0.47 -10.33 11.59
C ARG A 37 0.71 -11.55 10.69
N SER A 38 0.22 -12.73 11.06
CA SER A 38 0.40 -13.97 10.30
C SER A 38 -0.03 -13.80 8.84
N GLY A 39 0.74 -14.39 7.91
CA GLY A 39 0.37 -14.43 6.49
C GLY A 39 -0.94 -15.15 6.19
N SER A 40 -1.50 -15.90 7.14
CA SER A 40 -2.82 -16.54 6.99
C SER A 40 -3.96 -15.51 6.87
N TYR A 41 -3.80 -14.31 7.43
CA TYR A 41 -4.82 -13.27 7.33
C TYR A 41 -4.96 -12.71 5.91
N PRO A 42 -3.90 -12.18 5.25
CA PRO A 42 -4.02 -11.74 3.88
C PRO A 42 -4.31 -12.88 2.91
N GLN A 43 -3.85 -14.12 3.20
CA GLN A 43 -4.23 -15.29 2.40
C GLN A 43 -5.74 -15.55 2.44
N LYS A 44 -6.37 -15.43 3.62
CA LYS A 44 -7.82 -15.59 3.77
C LYS A 44 -8.57 -14.44 3.11
N PHE A 45 -8.14 -13.20 3.36
CA PHE A 45 -8.80 -12.00 2.83
C PHE A 45 -8.77 -11.94 1.30
N LEU A 46 -7.61 -12.23 0.70
CA LEU A 46 -7.40 -12.19 -0.75
C LEU A 46 -7.73 -13.53 -1.44
N LYS A 47 -8.54 -14.39 -0.81
CA LYS A 47 -8.90 -15.68 -1.40
C LYS A 47 -9.60 -15.46 -2.75
N GLY A 48 -9.04 -16.05 -3.81
CA GLY A 48 -9.57 -15.95 -5.17
C GLY A 48 -9.09 -14.72 -5.94
N PHE A 49 -8.36 -13.79 -5.32
CA PHE A 49 -7.73 -12.68 -6.01
C PHE A 49 -6.59 -13.18 -6.90
N GLN A 50 -6.49 -12.60 -8.10
CA GLN A 50 -5.40 -12.80 -9.04
C GLN A 50 -4.91 -11.44 -9.55
N GLY A 51 -3.66 -11.38 -10.00
CA GLY A 51 -3.04 -10.15 -10.50
C GLY A 51 -1.95 -9.62 -9.59
N PHE A 52 -1.76 -8.30 -9.57
CA PHE A 52 -0.61 -7.67 -8.91
C PHE A 52 -0.90 -7.30 -7.45
N LEU A 53 -0.01 -7.71 -6.54
CA LEU A 53 -0.10 -7.40 -5.11
C LEU A 53 1.08 -6.52 -4.66
N HIS A 54 0.80 -5.27 -4.31
CA HIS A 54 1.80 -4.30 -3.88
C HIS A 54 2.05 -4.38 -2.36
N SER A 55 3.32 -4.47 -1.95
CA SER A 55 3.70 -4.52 -0.53
C SER A 55 5.12 -3.99 -0.26
N ASP A 56 5.48 -3.91 1.02
CA ASP A 56 6.80 -3.59 1.56
C ASP A 56 7.73 -4.82 1.63
N ALA A 57 7.49 -5.82 0.77
CA ALA A 57 8.16 -7.12 0.80
C ALA A 57 7.97 -7.90 2.12
N TYR A 58 6.94 -7.58 2.91
CA TYR A 58 6.62 -8.35 4.10
C TYR A 58 6.31 -9.81 3.76
N SER A 59 7.09 -10.73 4.35
CA SER A 59 7.03 -12.16 4.05
C SER A 59 5.68 -12.83 4.36
N GLY A 60 4.82 -12.18 5.16
CA GLY A 60 3.45 -12.65 5.40
C GLY A 60 2.65 -12.79 4.09
N TYR A 61 2.89 -11.93 3.11
CA TYR A 61 2.21 -12.00 1.81
C TYR A 61 2.69 -13.16 0.92
N ASN A 62 3.78 -13.86 1.29
CA ASN A 62 4.22 -15.07 0.56
C ASN A 62 3.16 -16.17 0.54
N LYS A 63 2.22 -16.16 1.50
CA LYS A 63 1.13 -17.15 1.59
C LYS A 63 -0.03 -16.88 0.64
N VAL A 64 -0.10 -15.71 -0.01
CA VAL A 64 -1.16 -15.38 -0.97
C VAL A 64 -0.82 -16.03 -2.31
N PRO A 65 -1.58 -17.04 -2.78
CA PRO A 65 -1.29 -17.71 -4.04
C PRO A 65 -1.81 -16.91 -5.23
N GLY A 66 -1.27 -17.19 -6.43
CA GLY A 66 -1.83 -16.68 -7.69
C GLY A 66 -1.63 -15.18 -7.96
N VAL A 67 -0.70 -14.54 -7.24
CA VAL A 67 -0.40 -13.10 -7.40
C VAL A 67 1.02 -12.85 -7.87
N THR A 68 1.19 -11.83 -8.70
CA THR A 68 2.50 -11.24 -9.02
C THR A 68 2.81 -10.16 -7.99
N ARG A 69 3.87 -10.33 -7.21
CA ARG A 69 4.17 -9.41 -6.11
C ARG A 69 4.99 -8.23 -6.61
N CYS A 70 4.52 -7.03 -6.30
CA CYS A 70 5.22 -5.78 -6.57
C CYS A 70 5.75 -5.19 -5.26
N PHE A 71 7.03 -4.84 -5.23
CA PHE A 71 7.69 -4.31 -4.04
C PHE A 71 7.93 -2.82 -4.14
N CYS A 72 7.85 -2.15 -2.99
CA CYS A 72 7.87 -0.70 -2.90
C CYS A 72 9.28 -0.11 -3.03
N TRP A 73 9.50 0.72 -4.06
CA TRP A 73 10.74 1.48 -4.22
C TRP A 73 10.95 2.57 -3.16
N ALA A 74 9.87 3.06 -2.53
CA ALA A 74 10.02 4.01 -1.41
C ALA A 74 10.70 3.34 -0.19
N HIS A 75 10.46 2.04 0.01
CA HIS A 75 11.17 1.26 1.03
C HIS A 75 12.63 1.04 0.65
N GLN A 76 12.92 0.66 -0.60
CA GLN A 76 14.31 0.56 -1.09
C GLN A 76 15.06 1.88 -0.88
N ARG A 77 14.45 3.01 -1.23
CA ARG A 77 15.01 4.35 -1.01
C ARG A 77 15.23 4.64 0.47
N ARG A 78 14.28 4.28 1.34
CA ARG A 78 14.41 4.47 2.80
C ARG A 78 15.62 3.74 3.37
N TYR A 79 15.90 2.51 2.92
CA TYR A 79 17.12 1.81 3.36
C TYR A 79 18.40 2.56 2.98
N PHE A 80 18.46 3.21 1.81
CA PHE A 80 19.61 4.05 1.46
C PHE A 80 19.68 5.34 2.28
N VAL A 81 18.53 5.99 2.55
CA VAL A 81 18.47 7.17 3.44
C VAL A 81 18.96 6.82 4.84
N ASP A 82 18.53 5.69 5.40
CA ASP A 82 18.94 5.23 6.73
C ASP A 82 20.43 4.84 6.77
N ALA A 83 21.04 4.60 5.61
CA ALA A 83 22.46 4.33 5.45
C ALA A 83 23.32 5.60 5.26
N LEU A 84 22.70 6.79 5.17
CA LEU A 84 23.45 8.03 5.08
C LEU A 84 24.26 8.27 6.36
N PRO A 85 25.55 8.60 6.24
CA PRO A 85 26.36 8.99 7.38
C PRO A 85 25.81 10.27 8.03
N LYS A 86 25.63 10.26 9.35
CA LYS A 86 25.08 11.40 10.09
C LYS A 86 26.06 12.56 10.25
N ASP A 87 27.36 12.28 10.16
CA ASP A 87 28.43 13.21 10.56
C ASP A 87 29.35 13.65 9.40
N ILE A 88 28.89 13.55 8.14
CA ILE A 88 29.68 13.95 6.97
C ILE A 88 29.24 15.32 6.44
N LYS A 89 30.21 16.22 6.22
CA LYS A 89 29.99 17.57 5.68
C LYS A 89 29.43 17.59 4.25
N ASP A 90 29.81 16.61 3.43
CA ASP A 90 29.30 16.42 2.08
C ASP A 90 28.93 14.94 1.83
N PRO A 91 27.66 14.56 2.08
CA PRO A 91 27.20 13.20 1.83
C PRO A 91 27.00 12.90 0.34
N ALA A 92 27.09 13.88 -0.58
CA ALA A 92 26.65 13.74 -1.97
C ALA A 92 27.43 12.67 -2.76
N ALA A 93 28.69 12.42 -2.40
CA ALA A 93 29.53 11.41 -3.05
C ALA A 93 29.41 9.99 -2.47
N THR A 94 28.62 9.78 -1.42
CA THR A 94 28.53 8.46 -0.76
C THR A 94 27.76 7.43 -1.59
N ILE A 95 28.05 6.14 -1.40
CA ILE A 95 27.31 5.03 -2.04
C ILE A 95 25.81 5.11 -1.70
N ALA A 96 25.47 5.49 -0.46
CA ALA A 96 24.09 5.69 -0.03
C ALA A 96 23.40 6.80 -0.86
N SER A 97 24.05 7.95 -1.04
CA SER A 97 23.52 9.04 -1.89
C SER A 97 23.33 8.61 -3.33
N GLN A 98 24.27 7.88 -3.92
CA GLN A 98 24.11 7.34 -5.29
C GLN A 98 22.86 6.45 -5.40
N GLY A 99 22.61 5.57 -4.42
CA GLY A 99 21.40 4.75 -4.37
C GLY A 99 20.10 5.55 -4.25
N ILE A 100 20.13 6.65 -3.47
CA ILE A 100 19.02 7.59 -3.37
C ILE A 100 18.75 8.27 -4.71
N GLU A 101 19.80 8.69 -5.43
CA GLU A 101 19.68 9.35 -6.73
C GLU A 101 19.05 8.44 -7.80
N TYR A 102 19.42 7.16 -7.85
CA TYR A 102 18.73 6.18 -8.70
C TYR A 102 17.23 6.13 -8.39
N CYS A 103 16.88 6.03 -7.10
CA CYS A 103 15.47 6.01 -6.69
C CYS A 103 14.75 7.32 -7.05
N ASN A 104 15.38 8.48 -6.80
CA ASN A 104 14.83 9.80 -7.12
C ASN A 104 14.52 9.91 -8.62
N LYS A 105 15.44 9.46 -9.48
CA LYS A 105 15.27 9.46 -10.94
C LYS A 105 14.08 8.62 -11.39
N LEU A 106 13.86 7.45 -10.79
CA LEU A 106 12.66 6.63 -11.06
C LEU A 106 11.38 7.38 -10.65
N PHE A 107 11.35 7.95 -9.44
CA PHE A 107 10.19 8.73 -8.99
C PHE A 107 9.96 10.00 -9.82
N GLU A 108 11.00 10.60 -10.39
CA GLU A 108 10.89 11.73 -11.32
C GLU A 108 10.23 11.34 -12.63
N ILE A 109 10.59 10.16 -13.17
CA ILE A 109 9.95 9.62 -14.37
C ILE A 109 8.48 9.32 -14.08
N GLU A 110 8.16 8.57 -13.01
CA GLU A 110 6.77 8.26 -12.62
C GLU A 110 5.89 9.51 -12.46
N ARG A 111 6.43 10.62 -11.97
CA ARG A 111 5.68 11.88 -11.87
C ARG A 111 5.23 12.41 -13.23
N LYS A 112 6.02 12.20 -14.29
CA LYS A 112 5.69 12.61 -15.66
C LYS A 112 4.72 11.64 -16.33
N LEU A 113 4.69 10.38 -15.90
CA LEU A 113 3.83 9.33 -16.49
C LEU A 113 2.45 9.20 -15.81
N LYS A 114 2.16 10.03 -14.82
CA LYS A 114 0.97 9.91 -13.96
C LYS A 114 -0.33 9.91 -14.75
N ASP A 115 -0.47 10.83 -15.70
CA ASP A 115 -1.73 11.11 -16.40
C ASP A 115 -1.90 10.31 -17.71
N LEU A 116 -0.95 9.42 -18.03
CA LEU A 116 -1.03 8.54 -19.21
C LEU A 116 -2.06 7.42 -19.00
N CYS A 117 -2.51 6.78 -20.08
CA CYS A 117 -3.22 5.51 -19.94
C CYS A 117 -2.25 4.40 -19.49
N ASP A 118 -2.77 3.23 -19.13
CA ASP A 118 -1.97 2.10 -18.66
C ASP A 118 -1.00 1.58 -19.74
N GLU A 119 -1.43 1.44 -20.99
CA GLU A 119 -0.55 0.96 -22.07
C GLU A 119 0.57 1.95 -22.42
N GLU A 120 0.25 3.25 -22.46
CA GLU A 120 1.24 4.31 -22.66
C GLU A 120 2.22 4.37 -21.49
N ARG A 121 1.72 4.30 -20.25
CA ARG A 121 2.57 4.30 -19.05
C ARG A 121 3.53 3.13 -19.07
N LYS A 122 3.07 1.93 -19.41
CA LYS A 122 3.91 0.74 -19.54
C LYS A 122 5.01 0.94 -20.59
N THR A 123 4.63 1.44 -21.77
CA THR A 123 5.57 1.70 -22.87
C THR A 123 6.65 2.70 -22.46
N GLU A 124 6.25 3.83 -21.87
CA GLU A 124 7.17 4.87 -21.43
C GLU A 124 8.06 4.43 -20.26
N ARG A 125 7.54 3.59 -19.34
CA ARG A 125 8.36 2.93 -18.30
C ARG A 125 9.46 2.06 -18.91
N LEU A 126 9.12 1.22 -19.89
CA LEU A 126 10.12 0.38 -20.56
C LEU A 126 11.16 1.19 -21.32
N LYS A 127 10.79 2.36 -21.84
CA LYS A 127 11.70 3.26 -22.55
C LYS A 127 12.61 4.05 -21.61
N HIS A 128 12.07 4.56 -20.50
CA HIS A 128 12.76 5.54 -19.65
C HIS A 128 13.25 4.98 -18.31
N GLU A 129 12.48 4.09 -17.67
CA GLU A 129 12.83 3.53 -16.36
C GLU A 129 13.68 2.27 -16.47
N LYS A 130 13.41 1.40 -17.46
CA LYS A 130 14.18 0.17 -17.64
C LYS A 130 15.70 0.43 -17.76
N PRO A 131 16.19 1.41 -18.53
CA PRO A 131 17.63 1.71 -18.57
C PRO A 131 18.19 2.19 -17.21
N VAL A 132 17.40 2.95 -16.45
CA VAL A 132 17.79 3.41 -15.09
C VAL A 132 17.89 2.22 -14.14
N LEU A 133 16.93 1.29 -14.22
CA LEU A 133 16.92 0.07 -13.43
C LEU A 133 18.09 -0.84 -13.80
N ASP A 134 18.39 -1.01 -15.08
CA ASP A 134 19.54 -1.81 -15.52
C ASP A 134 20.87 -1.23 -15.01
N ALA A 135 21.03 0.10 -15.08
CA ALA A 135 22.17 0.78 -14.49
C ALA A 135 22.21 0.61 -12.96
N PHE A 136 21.07 0.74 -12.28
CA PHE A 136 20.97 0.51 -10.84
C PHE A 136 21.39 -0.92 -10.47
N TRP A 137 20.93 -1.95 -11.19
CA TRP A 137 21.30 -3.33 -10.89
C TRP A 137 22.77 -3.62 -11.15
N ALA A 138 23.33 -3.10 -12.24
CA ALA A 138 24.76 -3.20 -12.51
C ALA A 138 25.59 -2.51 -11.42
N TRP A 139 25.12 -1.35 -10.94
CA TRP A 139 25.73 -0.62 -9.84
C TRP A 139 25.62 -1.37 -8.51
N ILE A 140 24.47 -1.96 -8.18
CA ILE A 140 24.29 -2.79 -6.98
C ILE A 140 25.30 -3.94 -6.95
N GLU A 141 25.49 -4.63 -8.08
CA GLU A 141 26.45 -5.73 -8.19
C GLU A 141 27.90 -5.26 -8.12
N SER A 142 28.22 -4.04 -8.56
CA SER A 142 29.59 -3.51 -8.45
C SER A 142 29.95 -3.10 -7.03
N VAL A 143 28.99 -2.59 -6.24
CA VAL A 143 29.24 -2.12 -4.87
C VAL A 143 29.12 -3.23 -3.81
N ARG A 144 28.45 -4.35 -4.09
CA ARG A 144 28.19 -5.39 -3.06
C ARG A 144 29.45 -5.94 -2.37
N GLY A 145 30.59 -5.98 -3.09
CA GLY A 145 31.85 -6.52 -2.57
C GLY A 145 32.63 -5.55 -1.69
N SER A 146 32.38 -4.25 -1.82
CA SER A 146 33.09 -3.20 -1.07
C SER A 146 32.36 -2.78 0.21
N ILE A 147 31.19 -3.33 0.48
CA ILE A 147 30.34 -2.94 1.62
C ILE A 147 30.64 -3.80 2.84
N LEU A 148 30.89 -3.12 3.97
CA LEU A 148 31.08 -3.78 5.25
C LEU A 148 29.85 -4.61 5.64
N PRO A 149 30.03 -5.91 5.97
CA PRO A 149 28.94 -6.75 6.45
C PRO A 149 28.24 -6.15 7.67
N LYS A 150 26.91 -6.33 7.76
CA LYS A 150 26.04 -5.84 8.87
C LYS A 150 25.93 -4.30 9.00
N SER A 151 26.36 -3.53 8.00
CA SER A 151 26.10 -2.09 7.94
C SER A 151 24.69 -1.79 7.42
N LYS A 152 24.17 -0.57 7.67
CA LYS A 152 22.90 -0.10 7.07
C LYS A 152 22.94 -0.08 5.55
N LEU A 153 24.11 0.19 4.98
CA LEU A 153 24.33 0.11 3.53
C LEU A 153 24.24 -1.35 3.04
N ALA A 154 24.77 -2.31 3.80
CA ALA A 154 24.61 -3.73 3.50
C ALA A 154 23.14 -4.15 3.53
N ASP A 155 22.34 -3.63 4.48
CA ASP A 155 20.90 -3.88 4.53
C ASP A 155 20.20 -3.35 3.26
N ALA A 156 20.56 -2.16 2.78
CA ALA A 156 19.99 -1.57 1.57
C ALA A 156 20.29 -2.39 0.31
N VAL A 157 21.54 -2.80 0.15
CA VAL A 157 21.99 -3.63 -0.99
C VAL A 157 21.38 -5.04 -0.91
N LYS A 158 21.35 -5.63 0.29
CA LYS A 158 20.72 -6.94 0.50
C LYS A 158 19.22 -6.90 0.20
N TYR A 159 18.52 -5.84 0.60
CA TYR A 159 17.11 -5.68 0.28
C TYR A 159 16.91 -5.60 -1.25
N ALA A 160 17.75 -4.86 -1.97
CA ALA A 160 17.69 -4.76 -3.43
C ALA A 160 17.89 -6.13 -4.10
N LEU A 161 18.96 -6.84 -3.73
CA LEU A 161 19.31 -8.14 -4.30
C LEU A 161 18.24 -9.21 -4.04
N ASN A 162 17.74 -9.29 -2.80
CA ASN A 162 16.74 -10.28 -2.42
C ASN A 162 15.37 -10.07 -3.07
N HIS A 163 15.08 -8.84 -3.50
CA HIS A 163 13.76 -8.44 -3.97
C HIS A 163 13.76 -7.91 -5.39
N LYS A 164 14.83 -8.14 -6.16
CA LYS A 164 15.00 -7.65 -7.54
C LYS A 164 13.80 -7.94 -8.41
N GLU A 165 13.33 -9.18 -8.45
CA GLU A 165 12.17 -9.57 -9.26
C GLU A 165 10.92 -8.75 -8.91
N GLY A 166 10.53 -8.70 -7.63
CA GLY A 166 9.34 -7.94 -7.22
C GLY A 166 9.49 -6.42 -7.33
N LEU A 167 10.71 -5.88 -7.27
CA LEU A 167 10.99 -4.47 -7.55
C LEU A 167 10.88 -4.15 -9.05
N MET A 168 10.97 -5.14 -9.93
CA MET A 168 10.81 -4.98 -11.39
C MET A 168 9.38 -5.25 -11.89
N ASN A 169 8.58 -6.00 -11.12
CA ASN A 169 7.26 -6.46 -11.55
C ASN A 169 6.26 -5.34 -11.88
N TYR A 170 6.42 -4.14 -11.32
CA TYR A 170 5.54 -3.00 -11.64
C TYR A 170 5.68 -2.51 -13.10
N LEU A 171 6.76 -2.90 -13.80
CA LEU A 171 6.94 -2.59 -15.22
C LEU A 171 6.05 -3.46 -16.13
N GLN A 172 5.51 -4.57 -15.62
CA GLN A 172 4.73 -5.51 -16.43
C GLN A 172 3.36 -4.94 -16.82
N ASP A 173 2.82 -4.03 -16.01
CA ASP A 173 1.47 -3.49 -16.16
C ASP A 173 1.43 -2.00 -15.75
N GLY A 174 0.84 -1.16 -16.59
CA GLY A 174 0.75 0.28 -16.36
C GLY A 174 -0.11 0.66 -15.17
N ASN A 175 -1.04 -0.19 -14.72
CA ASN A 175 -1.86 0.05 -13.54
C ASN A 175 -1.12 -0.23 -12.22
N CYS A 176 0.05 -0.87 -12.28
CA CYS A 176 0.92 -1.02 -11.12
C CYS A 176 1.50 0.32 -10.66
N SER A 177 1.64 0.50 -9.35
CA SER A 177 2.31 1.65 -8.74
C SER A 177 3.75 1.33 -8.32
N ILE A 178 4.70 2.24 -8.57
CA ILE A 178 6.10 2.07 -8.14
C ILE A 178 6.27 1.95 -6.60
N SER A 179 5.29 2.45 -5.84
CA SER A 179 5.33 2.45 -4.37
C SER A 179 3.98 2.08 -3.76
N ASN A 180 4.02 1.57 -2.53
CA ASN A 180 2.83 1.33 -1.72
C ASN A 180 2.47 2.55 -0.83
N ASN A 181 3.03 3.74 -1.06
CA ASN A 181 2.79 4.92 -0.22
C ASN A 181 1.30 5.27 -0.07
N LEU A 182 0.49 4.94 -1.08
CA LEU A 182 -0.96 5.11 -1.04
C LEU A 182 -1.60 4.34 0.13
N ILE A 183 -1.15 3.10 0.43
CA ILE A 183 -1.67 2.35 1.58
C ILE A 183 -1.16 2.93 2.90
N GLU A 184 0.11 3.34 2.95
CA GLU A 184 0.72 3.97 4.13
C GLU A 184 0.00 5.27 4.52
N ASN A 185 -0.42 6.05 3.53
CA ASN A 185 -1.20 7.26 3.75
C ASN A 185 -2.64 6.92 4.18
N SER A 186 -3.23 5.86 3.61
CA SER A 186 -4.59 5.45 3.92
C SER A 186 -4.76 4.96 5.36
N ILE A 187 -3.75 4.33 5.97
CA ILE A 187 -3.84 3.90 7.38
C ILE A 187 -3.65 5.05 8.38
N ARG A 188 -3.11 6.20 7.95
CA ARG A 188 -2.75 7.32 8.85
C ARG A 188 -3.93 7.89 9.65
N PRO A 189 -5.13 8.12 9.07
CA PRO A 189 -6.30 8.58 9.84
C PRO A 189 -6.64 7.66 11.01
N PHE A 190 -6.54 6.33 10.82
CA PHE A 190 -6.76 5.36 11.89
C PHE A 190 -5.64 5.41 12.95
N THR A 191 -4.36 5.47 12.53
CA THR A 191 -3.25 5.47 13.48
C THR A 191 -3.18 6.73 14.36
N VAL A 192 -3.66 7.86 13.84
CA VAL A 192 -3.83 9.10 14.61
C VAL A 192 -5.05 8.98 15.52
N GLY A 193 -6.22 8.60 14.97
CA GLY A 193 -7.47 8.50 15.73
C GLY A 193 -7.39 7.55 16.91
N ARG A 194 -6.80 6.36 16.73
CA ARG A 194 -6.69 5.34 17.79
C ARG A 194 -5.91 5.81 19.03
N ARG A 195 -5.02 6.79 18.90
CA ARG A 195 -4.29 7.36 20.04
C ARG A 195 -5.20 8.21 20.94
N ASN A 196 -6.30 8.74 20.38
CA ASN A 196 -7.24 9.62 21.06
C ASN A 196 -8.48 8.87 21.60
N TRP A 197 -8.67 7.59 21.26
CA TRP A 197 -9.81 6.81 21.74
C TRP A 197 -9.49 6.12 23.07
N LEU A 198 -9.67 6.86 24.16
CA LEU A 198 -9.32 6.43 25.52
C LEU A 198 -10.06 5.17 26.03
N PHE A 199 -11.14 4.75 25.36
CA PHE A 199 -11.99 3.62 25.80
C PHE A 199 -12.27 2.55 24.72
N SER A 200 -11.55 2.56 23.60
CA SER A 200 -11.67 1.53 22.56
C SER A 200 -10.85 0.28 22.94
N GLY A 201 -11.50 -0.69 23.58
CA GLY A 201 -10.82 -1.82 24.23
C GLY A 201 -11.36 -3.21 23.91
N SER A 202 -12.24 -3.37 22.92
CA SER A 202 -12.82 -4.68 22.57
C SER A 202 -12.56 -5.06 21.10
N PRO A 203 -12.37 -6.36 20.79
CA PRO A 203 -12.22 -6.82 19.40
C PRO A 203 -13.44 -6.53 18.53
N LYS A 204 -14.65 -6.60 19.11
CA LYS A 204 -15.89 -6.20 18.45
C LYS A 204 -15.87 -4.72 18.06
N GLY A 205 -15.41 -3.86 18.97
CA GLY A 205 -15.23 -2.42 18.69
C GLY A 205 -14.21 -2.19 17.58
N ALA A 206 -13.07 -2.88 17.61
CA ALA A 206 -12.05 -2.76 16.56
C ALA A 206 -12.57 -3.22 15.18
N THR A 207 -13.37 -4.29 15.15
CA THR A 207 -14.03 -4.78 13.94
C THR A 207 -15.03 -3.76 13.40
N ALA A 208 -15.89 -3.21 14.27
CA ALA A 208 -16.84 -2.16 13.89
C ALA A 208 -16.12 -0.90 13.36
N SER A 209 -15.03 -0.49 14.01
CA SER A 209 -14.20 0.61 13.51
C SER A 209 -13.63 0.30 12.12
N ALA A 210 -13.13 -0.91 11.88
CA ALA A 210 -12.60 -1.30 10.58
C ALA A 210 -13.65 -1.17 9.46
N VAL A 211 -14.90 -1.61 9.72
CA VAL A 211 -16.02 -1.45 8.78
C VAL A 211 -16.30 0.03 8.49
N VAL A 212 -16.45 0.85 9.53
CA VAL A 212 -16.74 2.29 9.36
C VAL A 212 -15.61 3.01 8.61
N TYR A 213 -14.35 2.73 8.94
CA TYR A 213 -13.20 3.30 8.21
C TYR A 213 -13.18 2.86 6.74
N SER A 214 -13.57 1.62 6.45
CA SER A 214 -13.65 1.14 5.07
C SER A 214 -14.65 1.95 4.25
N ILE A 215 -15.84 2.21 4.80
CA ILE A 215 -16.88 3.00 4.16
C ILE A 215 -16.43 4.45 3.99
N VAL A 216 -15.92 5.07 5.05
CA VAL A 216 -15.53 6.48 5.08
C VAL A 216 -14.32 6.77 4.18
N GLU A 217 -13.25 5.98 4.28
CA GLU A 217 -12.05 6.19 3.48
C GLU A 217 -12.30 5.86 2.01
N THR A 218 -13.14 4.86 1.70
CA THR A 218 -13.59 4.62 0.32
C THR A 218 -14.39 5.81 -0.21
N ALA A 219 -15.33 6.37 0.56
CA ALA A 219 -16.09 7.56 0.14
C ALA A 219 -15.16 8.76 -0.16
N LYS A 220 -14.17 9.01 0.71
CA LYS A 220 -13.19 10.09 0.52
C LYS A 220 -12.36 9.94 -0.76
N VAL A 221 -11.84 8.74 -1.03
CA VAL A 221 -11.02 8.53 -2.24
C VAL A 221 -11.85 8.57 -3.53
N ASN A 222 -13.17 8.42 -3.44
CA ASN A 222 -14.11 8.65 -4.54
C ASN A 222 -14.62 10.11 -4.62
N GLY A 223 -14.06 11.01 -3.82
CA GLY A 223 -14.39 12.44 -3.84
C GLY A 223 -15.74 12.79 -3.20
N LEU A 224 -16.33 11.91 -2.39
CA LEU A 224 -17.59 12.17 -1.70
C LEU A 224 -17.37 12.85 -0.34
N ASN A 225 -18.33 13.66 0.08
CA ASN A 225 -18.47 14.10 1.45
C ASN A 225 -18.92 12.92 2.34
N PRO A 226 -18.09 12.46 3.30
CA PRO A 226 -18.41 11.26 4.08
C PRO A 226 -19.69 11.38 4.90
N TYR A 227 -20.02 12.58 5.39
CA TYR A 227 -21.25 12.78 6.15
C TYR A 227 -22.48 12.62 5.27
N LYS A 228 -22.48 13.24 4.08
CA LYS A 228 -23.58 13.10 3.12
C LYS A 228 -23.75 11.64 2.68
N TYR A 229 -22.65 10.97 2.39
CA TYR A 229 -22.67 9.57 1.98
C TYR A 229 -23.21 8.65 3.09
N LEU A 230 -22.74 8.81 4.33
CA LEU A 230 -23.27 8.06 5.48
C LEU A 230 -24.77 8.32 5.69
N LYS A 231 -25.21 9.58 5.55
CA LYS A 231 -26.63 9.92 5.64
C LYS A 231 -27.43 9.22 4.55
N PHE A 232 -26.96 9.27 3.30
CA PHE A 232 -27.60 8.62 2.16
C PHE A 232 -27.75 7.11 2.39
N ILE A 233 -26.66 6.40 2.71
CA ILE A 233 -26.74 4.95 2.91
C ILE A 233 -27.65 4.59 4.10
N PHE A 234 -27.65 5.38 5.18
CA PHE A 234 -28.51 5.10 6.34
C PHE A 234 -29.99 5.45 6.10
N SER A 235 -30.27 6.35 5.15
CA SER A 235 -31.64 6.69 4.75
C SER A 235 -32.21 5.69 3.74
N GLU A 236 -31.39 5.26 2.78
CA GLU A 236 -31.88 4.54 1.59
C GLU A 236 -31.65 3.02 1.61
N LEU A 237 -30.63 2.51 2.32
CA LEU A 237 -30.41 1.06 2.44
C LEU A 237 -31.44 0.31 3.31
N PRO A 238 -32.05 0.91 4.36
CA PRO A 238 -33.06 0.19 5.13
C PRO A 238 -34.23 -0.30 4.25
N GLY A 239 -34.45 -1.61 4.24
CA GLY A 239 -35.51 -2.23 3.43
C GLY A 239 -35.03 -2.80 2.08
N VAL A 240 -33.81 -2.47 1.65
CA VAL A 240 -33.19 -3.09 0.47
C VAL A 240 -32.79 -4.52 0.78
N GLN A 241 -33.19 -5.47 -0.07
CA GLN A 241 -32.95 -6.91 0.13
C GLN A 241 -31.56 -7.36 -0.33
N PHE A 242 -30.52 -6.56 -0.06
CA PHE A 242 -29.16 -6.84 -0.52
C PHE A 242 -28.54 -8.11 0.08
N GLY A 243 -29.11 -8.65 1.17
CA GLY A 243 -28.70 -9.95 1.71
C GLY A 243 -29.09 -11.15 0.83
N GLN A 244 -30.14 -11.00 0.01
CA GLN A 244 -30.58 -12.00 -0.97
C GLN A 244 -30.10 -11.63 -2.39
N HIS A 245 -30.04 -10.33 -2.66
CA HIS A 245 -29.70 -9.73 -3.95
C HIS A 245 -28.52 -8.73 -3.81
N PRO A 246 -27.28 -9.21 -3.66
CA PRO A 246 -26.12 -8.35 -3.46
C PRO A 246 -25.90 -7.30 -4.56
N GLU A 247 -26.37 -7.56 -5.77
CA GLU A 247 -26.34 -6.66 -6.91
C GLU A 247 -27.02 -5.31 -6.64
N PHE A 248 -28.00 -5.26 -5.73
CA PHE A 248 -28.64 -4.00 -5.35
C PHE A 248 -27.68 -3.03 -4.65
N LEU A 249 -26.53 -3.50 -4.16
CA LEU A 249 -25.53 -2.60 -3.59
C LEU A 249 -24.88 -1.69 -4.64
N GLU A 250 -24.87 -2.06 -5.92
CA GLU A 250 -24.27 -1.26 -7.01
C GLU A 250 -24.85 0.16 -7.09
N ASP A 251 -26.13 0.33 -6.75
CA ASP A 251 -26.81 1.63 -6.73
C ASP A 251 -26.34 2.53 -5.58
N TYR A 252 -25.71 1.96 -4.57
CA TYR A 252 -25.23 2.64 -3.37
C TYR A 252 -23.71 2.81 -3.34
N LEU A 253 -22.98 2.25 -4.33
CA LEU A 253 -21.52 2.31 -4.32
C LEU A 253 -21.01 3.74 -4.54
N PRO A 254 -19.84 4.09 -3.98
CA PRO A 254 -19.35 5.47 -4.04
C PRO A 254 -19.12 6.03 -5.44
N TRP A 255 -18.92 5.18 -6.44
CA TRP A 255 -18.73 5.57 -7.85
C TRP A 255 -20.02 5.63 -8.66
N ASN A 256 -21.17 5.27 -8.08
CA ASN A 256 -22.44 5.34 -8.76
C ASN A 256 -22.76 6.81 -9.14
N PRO A 257 -23.23 7.11 -10.38
CA PRO A 257 -23.51 8.47 -10.83
C PRO A 257 -24.49 9.24 -9.94
N GLU A 258 -25.53 8.59 -9.41
CA GLU A 258 -26.52 9.24 -8.54
C GLU A 258 -25.92 9.56 -7.17
N VAL A 259 -25.19 8.61 -6.59
CA VAL A 259 -24.44 8.82 -5.34
C VAL A 259 -23.45 9.98 -5.50
N GLN A 260 -22.72 10.03 -6.61
CA GLN A 260 -21.78 11.11 -6.93
C GLN A 260 -22.49 12.47 -7.01
N LYS A 261 -23.69 12.53 -7.58
CA LYS A 261 -24.50 13.76 -7.66
C LYS A 261 -24.99 14.21 -6.28
N LEU A 262 -25.43 13.28 -5.44
CA LEU A 262 -26.03 13.58 -4.13
C LEU A 262 -24.99 13.86 -3.04
N CYS A 263 -23.83 13.19 -3.10
CA CYS A 263 -22.90 13.10 -1.97
C CYS A 263 -21.59 13.87 -2.16
N LYS A 264 -21.33 14.52 -3.31
CA LYS A 264 -20.19 15.45 -3.45
C LYS A 264 -20.32 16.68 -2.54
#